data_AF-A0A1L2F186-F1
#
_entry.id   AF-A0A1L2F186-F1
#
_cell.length_a   1.000
_cell.length_b   1.000
_cell.length_c   1.000
_cell.angle_alpha   90.00
_cell.angle_beta   90.00
_cell.angle_gamma   90.00
#
_symmetry.space_group_name_H-M   'P 1'
#
loop_
_entity.id
_entity.type
_entity.pdbx_description
1 polymer ?
#
loop_
_entity_poly.entity_id
_entity_poly.type
_entity_poly.pdbx_seq_one_letter_code
_entity_poly.pdbx_strand_id
1 'polypeptide(L)' 'LDLSEPLTRARFEELNNDLFRKTMGPVKKAMEDAGLEKRQIDEIVLVGGSTRIPKVQQLLKDYFNG' A
#
# COMPACT_ATOMS: atom_id res chain seq x y z
N LEU A 1 5.48 -14.36 -34.57
CA LEU A 1 6.25 -14.60 -33.33
C LEU A 1 5.36 -14.11 -32.21
N ASP A 2 4.71 -15.04 -31.52
CA ASP A 2 3.80 -14.72 -30.44
C ASP A 2 4.59 -14.65 -29.14
N LEU A 3 4.35 -13.63 -28.32
CA LEU A 3 5.02 -13.42 -27.03
C LEU A 3 4.23 -14.10 -25.91
N SER A 4 4.88 -14.97 -25.15
CA SER A 4 4.30 -15.64 -23.98
C SER A 4 5.34 -15.71 -22.86
N GLU A 5 5.15 -14.89 -21.82
CA GLU A 5 6.05 -14.82 -20.66
C GLU A 5 5.23 -14.75 -19.36
N PRO A 6 5.57 -15.53 -18.32
CA PRO A 6 4.88 -15.49 -17.05
C PRO A 6 5.30 -14.26 -16.22
N LEU A 7 4.33 -13.51 -15.68
CA LEU A 7 4.59 -12.46 -14.70
C LEU A 7 4.27 -12.96 -13.28
N THR A 8 5.30 -13.15 -12.47
CA THR A 8 5.12 -13.54 -11.06
C THR A 8 4.72 -12.34 -10.21
N ARG A 9 4.04 -12.60 -9.08
CA ARG A 9 3.71 -11.56 -8.10
C ARG A 9 4.96 -10.83 -7.61
N ALA A 10 6.01 -11.58 -7.28
CA ALA A 10 7.26 -10.99 -6.80
C ALA A 10 7.84 -10.00 -7.82
N ARG A 11 7.82 -10.35 -9.11
CA ARG A 11 8.29 -9.46 -10.17
C ARG A 11 7.40 -8.23 -10.32
N PHE A 12 6.07 -8.39 -10.26
CA PHE A 12 5.14 -7.26 -10.26
C PHE A 12 5.39 -6.31 -9.07
N GLU A 13 5.61 -6.86 -7.88
CA GLU A 13 5.88 -6.07 -6.68
C GLU A 13 7.23 -5.37 -6.71
N GLU A 14 8.25 -6.01 -7.27
CA GLU A 14 9.56 -5.41 -7.52
C GLU A 14 9.45 -4.23 -8.48
N LEU A 15 8.78 -4.41 -9.62
CA LEU A 15 8.60 -3.37 -10.65
C LEU A 15 7.87 -2.13 -10.14
N ASN A 16 7.00 -2.27 -9.14
CA ASN A 16 6.17 -1.19 -8.61
C ASN A 16 6.58 -0.76 -7.18
N ASN A 17 7.70 -1.24 -6.67
CA ASN A 17 8.06 -1.09 -5.25
C ASN A 17 8.12 0.39 -4.83
N ASP A 18 8.71 1.24 -5.67
CA ASP A 18 8.82 2.67 -5.41
C ASP A 18 7.45 3.36 -5.40
N LEU A 19 6.56 2.99 -6.33
CA LEU A 19 5.19 3.52 -6.40
C LEU A 19 4.38 3.12 -5.18
N PHE A 20 4.46 1.86 -4.74
CA PHE A 20 3.81 1.39 -3.52
C PHE A 20 4.32 2.11 -2.26
N ARG A 21 5.63 2.42 -2.19
CA ARG A 21 6.16 3.20 -1.06
C ARG A 21 5.67 4.65 -1.07
N LYS A 22 5.56 5.26 -2.26
CA LYS A 22 5.06 6.64 -2.41
C LYS A 22 3.62 6.81 -1.92
N THR A 23 2.78 5.77 -1.95
CA THR A 23 1.41 5.84 -1.42
C THR A 23 1.36 6.09 0.09
N MET A 24 2.44 5.81 0.82
CA MET A 24 2.51 6.07 2.26
C MET A 24 2.76 7.54 2.61
N GLY A 25 3.21 8.37 1.65
CA GLY A 25 3.40 9.81 1.86
C GLY A 25 2.11 10.53 2.26
N PRO A 26 1.04 10.42 1.46
CA PRO A 26 -0.27 10.99 1.80
C PRO A 26 -0.85 10.47 3.14
N VAL A 27 -0.65 9.18 3.45
CA VAL A 27 -1.12 8.60 4.72
C VAL A 27 -0.44 9.27 5.92
N LYS A 28 0.88 9.40 5.89
CA LYS A 28 1.65 10.07 6.96
C LYS A 28 1.23 11.52 7.11
N LYS A 29 1.11 12.24 5.99
CA LYS A 29 0.67 13.64 5.99
C LYS A 29 -0.73 13.79 6.59
N ALA A 30 -1.68 12.92 6.25
CA ALA A 30 -3.02 12.97 6.82
C ALA A 30 -3.02 12.75 8.34
N MET A 31 -2.16 11.86 8.87
CA MET A 31 -1.98 11.68 10.31
C MET A 31 -1.39 12.92 10.98
N GLU A 32 -0.38 13.53 10.36
CA GLU A 32 0.27 14.76 10.84
C GLU A 32 -0.73 15.93 10.87
N ASP A 33 -1.46 16.14 9.77
CA ASP A 33 -2.47 17.20 9.64
C ASP A 33 -3.63 17.01 10.65
N ALA A 34 -3.98 15.76 10.98
CA ALA A 34 -4.99 15.44 11.98
C ALA A 34 -4.47 15.51 13.43
N GLY A 35 -3.15 15.57 13.64
CA GLY A 35 -2.53 15.53 14.97
C GLY A 35 -2.79 14.22 15.73
N LEU A 36 -3.04 13.12 15.01
CA LEU A 36 -3.36 11.82 15.59
C LEU A 36 -2.15 10.90 15.56
N GLU A 37 -2.05 10.09 16.60
CA GLU A 37 -1.15 8.95 16.61
C GLU A 37 -1.81 7.71 15.97
N LYS A 38 -1.00 6.80 15.43
CA LYS A 38 -1.47 5.58 14.76
C LYS A 38 -2.45 4.74 15.59
N ARG A 39 -2.21 4.66 16.91
CA ARG A 39 -3.04 3.91 17.87
C ARG A 39 -4.45 4.49 18.07
N GLN A 40 -4.68 5.73 17.63
CA GLN A 40 -5.96 6.42 17.74
C GLN A 40 -6.85 6.20 16.50
N ILE A 41 -6.39 5.39 15.55
CA ILE A 41 -7.18 4.99 14.38
C ILE A 41 -7.86 3.66 14.69
N ASP A 42 -9.19 3.70 14.79
CA ASP A 42 -9.99 2.51 15.13
C ASP A 42 -10.19 1.58 13.93
N GLU A 43 -10.41 2.15 12.74
CA GLU A 43 -10.71 1.39 11.52
C GLU A 43 -10.00 1.94 10.29
N ILE A 44 -9.60 1.03 9.39
CA ILE A 44 -9.00 1.36 8.10
C ILE A 44 -9.90 0.81 6.99
N VAL A 45 -10.52 1.71 6.22
CA VAL A 45 -11.40 1.36 5.10
C VAL A 45 -10.64 1.47 3.79
N LEU A 46 -10.57 0.37 3.04
CA LEU A 46 -9.90 0.30 1.74
C LEU A 46 -10.89 0.48 0.59
N VAL A 47 -10.75 1.56 -0.18
CA VAL A 47 -11.63 1.89 -1.31
C VAL A 47 -10.85 1.97 -2.62
N GLY A 48 -11.44 1.43 -3.69
CA GLY A 48 -10.86 1.41 -5.04
C GLY A 48 -10.23 0.07 -5.42
N GLY A 49 -10.04 -0.18 -6.71
CA GLY A 49 -9.55 -1.47 -7.21
C GLY A 49 -8.12 -1.81 -6.77
N SER A 50 -7.22 -0.80 -6.78
CA SER A 50 -5.79 -0.99 -6.48
C SER A 50 -5.51 -1.32 -5.00
N THR A 51 -6.46 -1.10 -4.09
CA THR A 51 -6.32 -1.50 -2.68
C THR A 51 -6.45 -3.02 -2.47
N ARG A 52 -6.85 -3.77 -3.52
CA ARG A 52 -6.83 -5.24 -3.52
C ARG A 52 -5.43 -5.83 -3.71
N ILE A 53 -4.44 -5.00 -4.05
CA ILE A 53 -3.04 -5.45 -4.19
C ILE A 53 -2.51 -5.87 -2.81
N PRO A 54 -2.07 -7.12 -2.61
CA PRO A 54 -1.61 -7.61 -1.30
C PRO A 54 -0.49 -6.76 -0.70
N LYS A 55 0.44 -6.28 -1.53
CA LYS A 55 1.54 -5.43 -1.09
C LYS A 55 1.07 -4.09 -0.50
N VAL A 56 0.04 -3.47 -1.06
CA VAL A 56 -0.54 -2.22 -0.55
C VAL A 56 -1.19 -2.45 0.80
N GLN A 57 -1.95 -3.55 0.94
CA GLN A 57 -2.56 -3.92 2.21
C GLN A 57 -1.50 -4.20 3.28
N GLN A 58 -0.42 -4.89 2.93
CA GLN A 58 0.69 -5.17 3.85
C GLN A 58 1.36 -3.88 4.32
N LEU A 59 1.62 -2.92 3.42
CA LEU A 59 2.26 -1.66 3.80
C LEU A 59 1.41 -0.84 4.80
N LEU A 60 0.09 -0.84 4.62
CA LEU A 60 -0.83 -0.17 5.54
C LEU A 60 -0.89 -0.88 6.89
N LYS A 61 -0.99 -2.21 6.88
CA LYS A 61 -0.91 -3.07 8.06
C LYS A 61 0.36 -2.83 8.87
N ASP A 62 1.52 -2.92 8.23
CA ASP A 62 2.83 -2.64 8.84
C ASP A 62 2.89 -1.22 9.43
N TYR A 63 2.33 -0.24 8.72
CA TYR A 63 2.35 1.15 9.16
C TYR A 63 1.49 1.39 10.39
N PHE A 64 0.29 0.81 10.47
CA PHE A 64 -0.63 0.94 11.60
C PHE A 64 -0.45 -0.14 12.67
N ASN A 65 0.66 -0.89 12.61
CA ASN A 65 1.01 -1.90 13.61
C ASN A 65 -0.02 -3.04 13.74
N GLY A 66 -0.66 -3.42 12.63
CA GLY A 66 -1.65 -4.51 12.52
C GLY A 66 -1.21 -5.65 11.62
#